data_AF-D0YY79-F1
#
_entry.id   AF-D0YY79-F1
#
_cell.length_a   1.000
_cell.length_b   1.000
_cell.length_c   1.000
_cell.angle_alpha   90.00
_cell.angle_beta   90.00
_cell.angle_gamma   90.00
#
_symmetry.space_group_name_H-M   'P 1'
#
loop_
_entity.id
_entity.type
_entity.pdbx_description
1 polymer ?
#
loop_
_entity_poly.entity_id
_entity_poly.type
_entity_poly.pdbx_seq_one_letter_code
_entity_poly.pdbx_strand_id
1 'polypeptide(L)'
;MKKSVLTLTLALLCSQNVFAQDQPTLDPGKSTYTSVRCWYRSGATHDEASTEWKWAKNSDGSYYTVPGYWYSSVSPVNMFFTDVGQETIKQQCKQTLGIDHNAADITYFASDMRYSFNHSFWTNDKSNQTGKINKIVSFGDSISDTGNIFNAFQWRFPNPNSWFLGHFSNGFVWTEYLAQEKHLPLYTWAVGGAAGETEYGFLSGIHDQVNSYLQYMTMAKNYNPQNTLFTIEFGLNDFINYNRTVAEVSKDFTTALTTLFKNGAENIVVLTLPDASIAPQFKYSTPEHAQEVSAKIKQFNQYVTTEAMRFRMEGHNVALFDSMALFNDMTTTPAKYGFHNIKDACLNINRSSSKDYLMSHALTNDCASYGSDSYMFWGVTHPTTHTHHILAEEVAKKVSSQFNF
;
A
#
# COMPACT_ATOMS: atom_id res chain seq x y z
N MET A 1 -7.08 -10.02 -28.14
CA MET A 1 -6.61 -11.35 -27.67
C MET A 1 -5.10 -11.32 -27.39
N LYS A 2 -4.68 -10.89 -26.19
CA LYS A 2 -3.31 -11.03 -25.66
C LYS A 2 -3.33 -11.40 -24.16
N LYS A 3 -4.39 -12.08 -23.69
CA LYS A 3 -4.54 -12.56 -22.30
C LYS A 3 -3.93 -13.97 -22.09
N SER A 4 -2.82 -14.36 -22.73
CA SER A 4 -2.52 -15.81 -22.93
C SER A 4 -1.21 -16.38 -22.38
N VAL A 5 -0.27 -15.62 -21.78
CA VAL A 5 0.99 -16.23 -21.28
C VAL A 5 1.30 -15.88 -19.82
N LEU A 6 0.99 -14.64 -19.39
CA LEU A 6 1.08 -14.25 -17.98
C LEU A 6 0.04 -15.01 -17.13
N THR A 7 -1.13 -15.25 -17.70
CA THR A 7 -2.30 -15.93 -17.11
C THR A 7 -1.99 -17.36 -16.65
N LEU A 8 -1.21 -18.12 -17.43
CA LEU A 8 -0.84 -19.48 -17.06
C LEU A 8 0.25 -19.48 -15.97
N THR A 9 1.17 -18.52 -16.01
CA THR A 9 2.33 -18.49 -15.09
C THR A 9 1.93 -17.96 -13.71
N LEU A 10 1.08 -16.93 -13.63
CA LEU A 10 0.54 -16.40 -12.37
C LEU A 10 -0.48 -17.36 -11.73
N ALA A 11 -1.34 -18.00 -12.52
CA ALA A 11 -2.28 -19.01 -11.99
C ALA A 11 -1.57 -20.27 -11.47
N LEU A 12 -0.46 -20.70 -12.09
CA LEU A 12 0.36 -21.81 -11.59
C LEU A 12 1.08 -21.48 -10.28
N LEU A 13 1.45 -20.22 -10.04
CA LEU A 13 2.05 -19.79 -8.78
C LEU A 13 1.03 -19.81 -7.62
N CYS A 14 -0.25 -19.51 -7.90
CA CYS A 14 -1.33 -19.64 -6.91
C CYS A 14 -1.76 -21.09 -6.64
N SER A 15 -1.64 -22.01 -7.61
CA SER A 15 -2.17 -23.37 -7.49
C SER A 15 -1.24 -24.37 -6.79
N GLN A 16 0.02 -24.01 -6.54
CA GLN A 16 0.92 -24.79 -5.69
C GLN A 16 0.86 -24.27 -4.25
N ASN A 17 -0.23 -24.61 -3.55
CA ASN A 17 -0.33 -24.43 -2.10
C ASN A 17 0.56 -25.47 -1.40
N VAL A 18 1.88 -25.26 -1.40
CA VAL A 18 2.84 -26.12 -0.69
C VAL A 18 2.77 -25.88 0.84
N PHE A 19 2.11 -24.81 1.28
CA PHE A 19 2.09 -24.38 2.69
C PHE A 19 0.83 -24.78 3.48
N ALA A 20 -0.09 -25.54 2.90
CA ALA A 20 -1.40 -25.82 3.50
C ALA A 20 -1.43 -27.02 4.46
N GLN A 21 -0.33 -27.75 4.68
CA GLN A 21 -0.40 -29.06 5.35
C GLN A 21 -0.26 -29.06 6.89
N ASP A 22 0.11 -27.96 7.56
CA ASP A 22 0.30 -27.96 9.03
C ASP A 22 -0.10 -26.64 9.74
N GLN A 23 -1.16 -25.95 9.28
CA GLN A 23 -1.68 -24.79 10.02
C GLN A 23 -2.56 -25.24 11.21
N PRO A 24 -2.33 -24.79 12.45
CA PRO A 24 -3.22 -25.10 13.56
C PRO A 24 -4.63 -24.58 13.27
N THR A 25 -5.66 -25.33 13.65
CA THR A 25 -7.06 -24.91 13.52
C THR A 25 -7.31 -23.70 14.43
N LEU A 26 -7.34 -22.49 13.86
CA LEU A 26 -7.69 -21.27 14.59
C LEU A 26 -9.22 -21.23 14.79
N ASP A 27 -9.69 -20.69 15.90
CA ASP A 27 -11.12 -20.55 16.21
C ASP A 27 -11.50 -19.06 16.14
N PRO A 28 -12.30 -18.63 15.13
CA PRO A 28 -12.60 -17.21 14.90
C PRO A 28 -13.16 -16.53 16.14
N GLY A 29 -12.58 -15.38 16.51
CA GLY A 29 -13.06 -14.59 17.66
C GLY A 29 -12.73 -15.17 19.04
N LYS A 30 -12.13 -16.36 19.12
CA LYS A 30 -11.71 -16.95 20.40
C LYS A 30 -10.38 -16.37 20.85
N SER A 31 -10.32 -16.01 22.13
CA SER A 31 -9.10 -15.53 22.76
C SER A 31 -7.96 -16.55 22.66
N THR A 32 -6.80 -16.08 22.20
CA THR A 32 -5.54 -16.81 22.04
C THR A 32 -4.38 -15.80 22.13
N TYR A 33 -3.19 -16.20 21.68
CA TYR A 33 -2.05 -15.33 21.43
C TYR A 33 -1.39 -15.67 20.10
N THR A 34 -0.54 -14.78 19.59
CA THR A 34 0.32 -15.03 18.43
C THR A 34 1.73 -14.45 18.66
N SER A 35 2.73 -14.97 17.94
CA SER A 35 4.07 -14.37 17.95
C SER A 35 4.18 -13.19 16.98
N VAL A 36 5.24 -12.38 17.13
CA VAL A 36 5.48 -11.20 16.29
C VAL A 36 6.72 -11.42 15.43
N ARG A 37 6.55 -11.35 14.11
CA ARG A 37 7.65 -11.32 13.14
C ARG A 37 8.04 -9.88 12.86
N CYS A 38 9.29 -9.52 13.16
CA CYS A 38 9.85 -8.18 12.96
C CYS A 38 10.74 -8.18 11.72
N TRP A 39 10.33 -7.49 10.66
CA TRP A 39 11.11 -7.30 9.45
C TRP A 39 11.93 -6.01 9.51
N TYR A 40 13.04 -6.00 8.79
CA TYR A 40 13.90 -4.83 8.62
C TYR A 40 14.64 -4.89 7.30
N ARG A 41 15.02 -3.72 6.77
CA ARG A 41 15.97 -3.61 5.66
C ARG A 41 17.36 -4.04 6.10
N SER A 42 17.98 -4.96 5.37
CA SER A 42 19.34 -5.43 5.69
C SER A 42 20.42 -4.40 5.39
N GLY A 43 20.20 -3.58 4.35
CA GLY A 43 21.11 -2.52 3.92
C GLY A 43 20.85 -1.19 4.63
N ALA A 44 21.87 -0.31 4.66
CA ALA A 44 21.81 0.96 5.37
C ALA A 44 21.16 2.12 4.59
N THR A 45 20.84 1.91 3.30
CA THR A 45 20.28 2.92 2.40
C THR A 45 19.07 2.37 1.63
N HIS A 46 18.27 3.24 1.01
CA HIS A 46 17.14 2.83 0.17
C HIS A 46 17.56 2.23 -1.17
N ASP A 47 18.86 2.14 -1.47
CA ASP A 47 19.37 1.47 -2.67
C ASP A 47 19.19 -0.05 -2.60
N GLU A 48 19.15 -0.59 -1.37
CA GLU A 48 19.04 -2.01 -1.09
C GLU A 48 17.65 -2.34 -0.56
N ALA A 49 16.76 -2.88 -1.40
CA ALA A 49 15.38 -3.24 -1.03
C ALA A 49 15.26 -4.53 -0.19
N SER A 50 16.34 -5.30 -0.07
CA SER A 50 16.36 -6.58 0.62
C SER A 50 16.02 -6.45 2.11
N THR A 51 15.26 -7.43 2.60
CA THR A 51 14.82 -7.46 4.00
C THR A 51 15.08 -8.81 4.65
N GLU A 52 15.30 -8.76 5.97
CA GLU A 52 15.41 -9.91 6.85
C GLU A 52 14.38 -9.80 7.97
N TRP A 53 14.21 -10.86 8.76
CA TRP A 53 13.33 -10.81 9.92
C TRP A 53 13.83 -11.63 11.11
N LYS A 54 13.38 -11.23 12.30
CA LYS A 54 13.56 -11.97 13.56
C LYS A 54 12.23 -12.05 14.29
N TRP A 55 12.06 -13.09 15.10
CA TRP A 55 10.97 -13.15 16.07
C TRP A 55 11.21 -12.13 17.18
N ALA A 56 10.20 -11.34 17.54
CA ALA A 56 10.25 -10.45 18.68
C ALA A 56 10.56 -11.23 19.97
N LYS A 57 11.41 -10.66 20.83
CA LYS A 57 11.82 -11.26 22.11
C LYS A 57 11.66 -10.28 23.25
N ASN A 58 11.30 -10.80 24.43
CA ASN A 58 11.38 -10.09 25.69
C ASN A 58 12.85 -9.86 26.12
N SER A 59 13.06 -9.03 27.13
CA SER A 59 14.40 -8.73 27.68
C SER A 59 15.12 -9.95 28.28
N ASP A 60 14.37 -10.96 28.72
CA ASP A 60 14.89 -12.25 29.20
C ASP A 60 15.23 -13.24 28.07
N GLY A 61 15.01 -12.85 26.81
CA GLY A 61 15.26 -13.66 25.63
C GLY A 61 14.13 -14.61 25.23
N SER A 62 13.04 -14.69 25.99
CA SER A 62 11.83 -15.45 25.63
C SER A 62 11.10 -14.80 24.45
N TYR A 63 10.32 -15.57 23.70
CA TYR A 63 9.53 -15.01 22.58
C TYR A 63 8.43 -14.07 23.10
N TYR A 64 8.32 -12.91 22.47
CA TYR A 64 7.24 -11.97 22.74
C TYR A 64 5.96 -12.42 22.02
N THR A 65 4.88 -12.54 22.78
CA THR A 65 3.57 -12.96 22.28
C THR A 65 2.52 -11.87 22.54
N VAL A 66 1.62 -11.69 21.60
CA VAL A 66 0.53 -10.72 21.67
C VAL A 66 -0.79 -11.45 21.89
N PRO A 67 -1.53 -11.19 22.99
CA PRO A 67 -2.85 -11.78 23.21
C PRO A 67 -3.90 -11.14 22.28
N GLY A 68 -4.89 -11.91 21.86
CA GLY A 68 -5.89 -11.45 20.92
C GLY A 68 -6.73 -12.57 20.32
N TYR A 69 -7.24 -12.38 19.11
CA TYR A 69 -8.04 -13.37 18.40
C TYR A 69 -7.93 -13.19 16.89
N TRP A 70 -8.07 -14.29 16.15
CA TRP A 70 -8.01 -14.30 14.70
C TRP A 70 -9.36 -14.00 14.07
N TYR A 71 -9.35 -13.36 12.89
CA TYR A 71 -10.54 -13.18 12.06
C TYR A 71 -11.09 -14.52 11.55
N SER A 72 -10.22 -15.35 10.98
CA SER A 72 -10.59 -16.59 10.29
C SER A 72 -9.78 -17.79 10.77
N SER A 73 -10.39 -18.98 10.66
CA SER A 73 -9.77 -20.27 10.95
C SER A 73 -8.88 -20.81 9.84
N VAL A 74 -9.10 -20.33 8.60
CA VAL A 74 -8.60 -20.96 7.37
C VAL A 74 -8.09 -19.97 6.33
N SER A 75 -8.25 -18.65 6.57
CA SER A 75 -7.89 -17.66 5.57
C SER A 75 -6.37 -17.52 5.45
N PRO A 76 -5.78 -17.62 4.24
CA PRO A 76 -4.36 -17.36 4.02
C PRO A 76 -4.02 -15.87 4.16
N VAL A 77 -5.00 -14.98 3.99
CA VAL A 77 -4.90 -13.55 4.32
C VAL A 77 -5.78 -13.32 5.54
N ASN A 78 -5.17 -13.23 6.71
CA ASN A 78 -5.84 -13.18 8.01
C ASN A 78 -5.43 -11.91 8.77
N MET A 79 -6.21 -11.53 9.78
CA MET A 79 -5.95 -10.39 10.65
C MET A 79 -6.06 -10.81 12.11
N PHE A 80 -5.12 -10.37 12.93
CA PHE A 80 -5.10 -10.65 14.36
C PHE A 80 -5.54 -9.43 15.16
N PHE A 81 -6.69 -9.51 15.81
CA PHE A 81 -7.22 -8.43 16.64
C PHE A 81 -6.65 -8.52 18.05
N THR A 82 -6.13 -7.41 18.56
CA THR A 82 -5.51 -7.33 19.88
C THR A 82 -5.84 -6.00 20.56
N ASP A 83 -5.76 -5.96 21.89
CA ASP A 83 -5.84 -4.72 22.66
C ASP A 83 -4.44 -4.10 22.88
N VAL A 84 -3.37 -4.77 22.41
CA VAL A 84 -1.99 -4.25 22.46
C VAL A 84 -1.80 -3.20 21.36
N GLY A 85 -1.34 -2.02 21.75
CA GLY A 85 -1.10 -0.91 20.81
C GLY A 85 0.01 -1.20 19.80
N GLN A 86 -0.18 -0.75 18.56
CA GLN A 86 0.80 -0.86 17.47
C GLN A 86 2.19 -0.37 17.87
N GLU A 87 2.30 0.79 18.53
CA GLU A 87 3.60 1.33 18.94
C GLU A 87 4.32 0.42 19.95
N THR A 88 3.59 -0.26 20.84
CA THR A 88 4.18 -1.25 21.76
C THR A 88 4.82 -2.41 20.99
N ILE A 89 4.12 -2.94 19.99
CA ILE A 89 4.63 -4.03 19.14
C ILE A 89 5.85 -3.55 18.35
N LYS A 90 5.78 -2.34 17.77
CA LYS A 90 6.89 -1.71 17.04
C LYS A 90 8.13 -1.52 17.92
N GLN A 91 7.95 -1.03 19.14
CA GLN A 91 9.05 -0.85 20.11
C GLN A 91 9.68 -2.19 20.47
N GLN A 92 8.89 -3.26 20.63
CA GLN A 92 9.43 -4.59 20.88
C GLN A 92 10.29 -5.08 19.71
N CYS A 93 9.86 -4.82 18.48
CA CYS A 93 10.66 -5.12 17.30
C CYS A 93 11.95 -4.30 17.25
N LYS A 94 11.91 -2.99 17.51
CA LYS A 94 13.11 -2.14 17.59
C LYS A 94 14.12 -2.68 18.60
N GLN A 95 13.67 -3.02 19.80
CA GLN A 95 14.52 -3.59 20.85
C GLN A 95 15.12 -4.94 20.45
N THR A 96 14.31 -5.82 19.85
CA THR A 96 14.75 -7.15 19.41
C THR A 96 15.81 -7.06 18.31
N LEU A 97 15.61 -6.16 17.36
CA LEU A 97 16.45 -6.05 16.18
C LEU A 97 17.77 -5.35 16.48
N GLY A 98 17.76 -4.31 17.34
CA GLY A 98 18.97 -3.59 17.75
C GLY A 98 19.69 -2.88 16.61
N ILE A 99 18.92 -2.40 15.61
CA ILE A 99 19.44 -1.76 14.40
C ILE A 99 19.49 -0.25 14.59
N ASP A 100 20.58 0.38 14.16
CA ASP A 100 20.89 1.79 14.38
C ASP A 100 20.95 2.64 13.09
N HIS A 101 20.74 2.06 11.91
CA HIS A 101 20.66 2.84 10.67
C HIS A 101 19.24 3.37 10.40
N ASN A 102 19.17 4.58 9.83
CA ASN A 102 17.91 5.29 9.62
C ASN A 102 16.97 4.60 8.62
N ALA A 103 17.51 3.85 7.65
CA ALA A 103 16.74 3.13 6.64
C ALA A 103 16.25 1.73 7.08
N ALA A 104 16.25 1.44 8.40
CA ALA A 104 15.88 0.11 8.91
C ALA A 104 14.44 -0.29 8.55
N ASP A 105 13.56 0.70 8.37
CA ASP A 105 12.20 0.55 7.86
C ASP A 105 11.44 -0.63 8.49
N ILE A 106 11.46 -0.66 9.82
CA ILE A 106 10.95 -1.80 10.58
C ILE A 106 9.44 -1.92 10.40
N THR A 107 9.01 -3.08 9.91
CA THR A 107 7.59 -3.52 9.86
C THR A 107 7.42 -4.80 10.67
N TYR A 108 6.17 -5.12 11.04
CA TYR A 108 5.91 -6.26 11.90
C TYR A 108 4.54 -6.89 11.63
N PHE A 109 4.45 -8.20 11.81
CA PHE A 109 3.26 -8.99 11.49
C PHE A 109 3.02 -10.09 12.52
N ALA A 110 1.74 -10.44 12.70
CA ALA A 110 1.31 -11.60 13.46
C ALA A 110 1.70 -12.87 12.69
N SER A 111 2.35 -13.80 13.36
CA SER A 111 2.80 -15.04 12.74
C SER A 111 3.21 -16.07 13.78
N ASP A 112 2.76 -17.31 13.65
CA ASP A 112 3.05 -18.38 14.63
C ASP A 112 4.11 -19.38 14.16
N MET A 113 4.46 -19.35 12.87
CA MET A 113 5.49 -20.22 12.31
C MET A 113 6.24 -19.52 11.20
N ARG A 114 7.43 -20.05 10.88
CA ARG A 114 8.31 -19.51 9.84
C ARG A 114 7.62 -19.37 8.48
N TYR A 115 6.67 -20.24 8.17
CA TYR A 115 6.00 -20.30 6.87
C TYR A 115 4.63 -19.60 6.84
N SER A 116 4.13 -19.08 7.97
CA SER A 116 2.89 -18.29 7.97
C SER A 116 3.12 -16.98 7.23
N PHE A 117 2.10 -16.53 6.52
CA PHE A 117 2.11 -15.24 5.84
C PHE A 117 2.26 -14.08 6.83
N ASN A 118 2.46 -12.88 6.29
CA ASN A 118 2.53 -11.66 7.08
C ASN A 118 1.09 -11.19 7.38
N HIS A 119 0.57 -11.52 8.57
CA HIS A 119 -0.78 -11.13 8.98
C HIS A 119 -0.78 -9.80 9.75
N SER A 120 -1.69 -8.90 9.40
CA SER A 120 -1.80 -7.60 10.05
C SER A 120 -2.30 -7.74 11.49
N PHE A 121 -1.69 -6.99 12.42
CA PHE A 121 -2.27 -6.75 13.73
C PHE A 121 -3.30 -5.64 13.64
N TRP A 122 -4.54 -5.86 14.09
CA TRP A 122 -5.51 -4.79 14.31
C TRP A 122 -5.59 -4.45 15.80
N THR A 123 -5.30 -3.21 16.17
CA THR A 123 -5.51 -2.75 17.55
C THR A 123 -6.98 -2.36 17.73
N ASN A 124 -7.70 -3.07 18.59
CA ASN A 124 -9.06 -2.75 18.96
C ASN A 124 -9.16 -1.36 19.61
N ASP A 125 -10.27 -0.68 19.33
CA ASP A 125 -10.52 0.61 19.92
C ASP A 125 -10.91 0.48 21.39
N LYS A 126 -10.52 1.46 22.19
CA LYS A 126 -10.99 1.57 23.58
C LYS A 126 -12.48 1.93 23.59
N SER A 127 -13.19 1.52 24.64
CA SER A 127 -14.61 1.87 24.82
C SER A 127 -14.83 3.37 25.03
N ASN A 128 -13.89 4.05 25.69
CA ASN A 128 -13.91 5.51 25.85
C ASN A 128 -13.13 6.18 24.72
N GLN A 129 -13.83 6.72 23.72
CA GLN A 129 -13.23 7.35 22.54
C GLN A 129 -13.39 8.85 22.59
N THR A 130 -12.38 9.55 22.07
CA THR A 130 -12.26 11.01 22.10
C THR A 130 -12.93 11.71 20.91
N GLY A 131 -13.51 10.95 19.96
CA GLY A 131 -14.07 11.49 18.71
C GLY A 131 -12.99 12.03 17.75
N LYS A 132 -11.72 11.66 17.97
CA LYS A 132 -10.58 12.00 17.13
C LYS A 132 -10.21 10.82 16.24
N ILE A 133 -9.59 11.13 15.11
CA ILE A 133 -9.01 10.13 14.22
C ILE A 133 -7.94 9.34 14.97
N ASN A 134 -8.07 8.01 14.96
CA ASN A 134 -7.20 7.11 15.70
C ASN A 134 -6.55 6.02 14.83
N LYS A 135 -6.85 5.99 13.52
CA LYS A 135 -6.24 5.09 12.54
C LYS A 135 -6.42 5.61 11.12
N ILE A 136 -5.55 5.13 10.23
CA ILE A 136 -5.66 5.30 8.79
C ILE A 136 -6.05 3.97 8.16
N VAL A 137 -7.05 3.97 7.28
CA VAL A 137 -7.41 2.83 6.44
C VAL A 137 -7.24 3.22 4.98
N SER A 138 -6.39 2.49 4.26
CA SER A 138 -6.07 2.81 2.87
C SER A 138 -6.72 1.87 1.87
N PHE A 139 -7.31 2.43 0.82
CA PHE A 139 -7.79 1.71 -0.35
C PHE A 139 -7.10 2.23 -1.60
N GLY A 140 -6.90 1.34 -2.58
CA GLY A 140 -6.25 1.73 -3.82
C GLY A 140 -5.52 0.60 -4.50
N ASP A 141 -4.43 0.95 -5.19
CA ASP A 141 -3.66 0.02 -5.98
C ASP A 141 -2.19 -0.14 -5.51
N SER A 142 -1.29 -0.46 -6.44
CA SER A 142 0.15 -0.59 -6.22
C SER A 142 0.85 0.62 -5.58
N ILE A 143 0.34 1.84 -5.72
CA ILE A 143 0.94 3.04 -5.10
C ILE A 143 0.69 3.06 -3.57
N SER A 144 -0.23 2.22 -3.07
CA SER A 144 -0.65 2.19 -1.65
C SER A 144 -0.66 0.78 -1.02
N ASP A 145 -0.40 -0.28 -1.80
CA ASP A 145 -0.29 -1.66 -1.30
C ASP A 145 1.04 -1.85 -0.53
N THR A 146 0.95 -2.42 0.67
CA THR A 146 2.07 -2.69 1.57
C THR A 146 2.35 -4.19 1.77
N GLY A 147 1.66 -5.06 1.02
CA GLY A 147 1.95 -6.50 1.02
C GLY A 147 0.76 -7.43 0.78
N ASN A 148 -0.42 -6.91 0.43
CA ASN A 148 -1.60 -7.74 0.14
C ASN A 148 -1.34 -8.64 -1.07
N ILE A 149 -0.89 -8.08 -2.20
CA ILE A 149 -0.54 -8.90 -3.36
C ILE A 149 0.69 -9.77 -3.08
N PHE A 150 1.62 -9.29 -2.26
CA PHE A 150 2.83 -10.03 -1.91
C PHE A 150 2.53 -11.31 -1.15
N ASN A 151 1.62 -11.27 -0.16
CA ASN A 151 1.12 -12.47 0.50
C ASN A 151 0.37 -13.38 -0.48
N ALA A 152 -0.49 -12.83 -1.34
CA ALA A 152 -1.24 -13.63 -2.33
C ALA A 152 -0.32 -14.40 -3.29
N PHE A 153 0.84 -13.82 -3.63
CA PHE A 153 1.87 -14.44 -4.49
C PHE A 153 2.96 -15.18 -3.73
N GLN A 154 2.70 -15.56 -2.48
CA GLN A 154 3.64 -16.32 -1.64
C GLN A 154 5.03 -15.67 -1.55
N TRP A 155 5.06 -14.34 -1.41
CA TRP A 155 6.26 -13.51 -1.28
C TRP A 155 7.18 -13.48 -2.52
N ARG A 156 6.63 -13.77 -3.71
CA ARG A 156 7.40 -13.78 -4.97
C ARG A 156 7.13 -12.57 -5.87
N PHE A 157 6.05 -11.82 -5.61
CA PHE A 157 5.65 -10.68 -6.42
C PHE A 157 5.17 -9.52 -5.54
N PRO A 158 5.78 -8.32 -5.64
CA PRO A 158 7.03 -8.07 -6.36
C PRO A 158 8.23 -8.79 -5.70
N ASN A 159 9.33 -9.00 -6.43
CA ASN A 159 10.50 -9.74 -5.97
C ASN A 159 11.17 -9.02 -4.77
N PRO A 160 11.29 -9.65 -3.60
CA PRO A 160 11.74 -8.96 -2.39
C PRO A 160 13.22 -8.52 -2.39
N ASN A 161 14.00 -8.91 -3.40
CA ASN A 161 15.39 -8.48 -3.56
C ASN A 161 15.54 -7.17 -4.35
N SER A 162 14.46 -6.70 -4.99
CA SER A 162 14.45 -5.45 -5.75
C SER A 162 13.27 -4.55 -5.39
N TRP A 163 12.28 -5.05 -4.68
CA TRP A 163 11.15 -4.28 -4.16
C TRP A 163 11.01 -4.54 -2.67
N PHE A 164 10.78 -3.48 -1.91
CA PHE A 164 10.83 -3.53 -0.45
C PHE A 164 9.64 -4.32 0.10
N LEU A 165 9.85 -5.56 0.52
CA LEU A 165 8.88 -6.42 1.23
C LEU A 165 7.42 -6.26 0.75
N GLY A 166 7.19 -6.43 -0.55
CA GLY A 166 5.85 -6.38 -1.14
C GLY A 166 5.34 -5.01 -1.59
N HIS A 167 6.05 -3.93 -1.28
CA HIS A 167 5.76 -2.59 -1.78
C HIS A 167 6.22 -2.46 -3.23
N PHE A 168 5.48 -1.73 -4.06
CA PHE A 168 5.94 -1.39 -5.42
C PHE A 168 6.91 -0.21 -5.41
N SER A 169 7.89 -0.22 -4.50
CA SER A 169 8.92 0.80 -4.35
C SER A 169 10.17 0.21 -3.69
N ASN A 170 11.19 1.02 -3.48
CA ASN A 170 12.41 0.66 -2.74
C ASN A 170 12.32 0.91 -1.23
N GLY A 171 11.16 1.27 -0.70
CA GLY A 171 10.90 1.51 0.72
C GLY A 171 9.41 1.72 0.98
N PHE A 172 9.08 2.44 2.05
CA PHE A 172 7.71 2.78 2.40
C PHE A 172 6.98 3.55 1.31
N VAL A 173 5.66 3.36 1.25
CA VAL A 173 4.75 4.15 0.41
C VAL A 173 4.15 5.35 1.16
N TRP A 174 3.48 6.23 0.44
CA TRP A 174 3.03 7.52 0.97
C TRP A 174 2.07 7.41 2.16
N THR A 175 1.24 6.36 2.20
CA THR A 175 0.32 6.12 3.32
C THR A 175 1.03 5.73 4.60
N GLU A 176 2.16 5.03 4.52
CA GLU A 176 2.98 4.68 5.67
C GLU A 176 3.69 5.91 6.22
N TYR A 177 4.25 6.78 5.36
CA TYR A 177 4.81 8.05 5.78
C TYR A 177 3.75 8.98 6.40
N LEU A 178 2.55 9.06 5.81
CA LEU A 178 1.44 9.82 6.39
C LEU A 178 1.06 9.29 7.78
N ALA A 179 1.00 7.97 7.95
CA ALA A 179 0.72 7.33 9.23
C ALA A 179 1.82 7.62 10.26
N GLN A 180 3.10 7.60 9.85
CA GLN A 180 4.23 7.96 10.71
C GLN A 180 4.15 9.43 11.16
N GLU A 181 3.88 10.36 10.24
CA GLU A 181 3.77 11.79 10.55
C GLU A 181 2.60 12.09 11.51
N LYS A 182 1.49 11.35 11.39
CA LYS A 182 0.33 11.50 12.28
C LYS A 182 0.39 10.64 13.52
N HIS A 183 1.42 9.81 13.68
CA HIS A 183 1.54 8.83 14.77
C HIS A 183 0.32 7.93 14.89
N LEU A 184 -0.22 7.51 13.74
CA LEU A 184 -1.40 6.65 13.64
C LEU A 184 -1.04 5.27 13.11
N PRO A 185 -1.77 4.22 13.51
CA PRO A 185 -1.68 2.93 12.83
C PRO A 185 -2.26 3.00 11.42
N LEU A 186 -1.61 2.32 10.47
CA LEU A 186 -2.09 2.14 9.10
C LEU A 186 -2.58 0.71 8.89
N TYR A 187 -3.75 0.58 8.26
CA TYR A 187 -4.26 -0.68 7.75
C TYR A 187 -4.59 -0.53 6.28
N THR A 188 -3.94 -1.29 5.40
CA THR A 188 -4.17 -1.19 3.95
C THR A 188 -5.02 -2.33 3.43
N TRP A 189 -6.03 -1.97 2.65
CA TRP A 189 -6.79 -2.85 1.77
C TRP A 189 -6.42 -2.64 0.30
N ALA A 190 -5.48 -1.75 -0.01
CA ALA A 190 -4.98 -1.57 -1.37
C ALA A 190 -4.34 -2.87 -1.90
N VAL A 191 -4.53 -3.15 -3.19
CA VAL A 191 -3.99 -4.36 -3.83
C VAL A 191 -3.22 -3.97 -5.08
N GLY A 192 -1.97 -4.41 -5.19
CA GLY A 192 -1.12 -4.14 -6.36
C GLY A 192 -1.79 -4.53 -7.67
N GLY A 193 -1.91 -3.60 -8.61
CA GLY A 193 -2.59 -3.86 -9.89
C GLY A 193 -4.11 -3.96 -9.79
N ALA A 194 -4.74 -3.55 -8.69
CA ALA A 194 -6.21 -3.47 -8.59
C ALA A 194 -6.80 -2.58 -9.69
N ALA A 195 -7.95 -3.01 -10.20
CA ALA A 195 -8.82 -2.21 -11.08
C ALA A 195 -10.15 -1.92 -10.36
N GLY A 196 -11.15 -1.39 -11.05
CA GLY A 196 -12.45 -1.15 -10.43
C GLY A 196 -13.26 -2.44 -10.27
N GLU A 197 -13.02 -3.37 -11.20
CA GLU A 197 -13.49 -4.75 -11.14
C GLU A 197 -12.39 -5.69 -10.63
N THR A 198 -12.80 -6.85 -10.12
CA THR A 198 -11.85 -7.90 -9.74
C THR A 198 -11.24 -8.53 -10.98
N GLU A 199 -9.94 -8.34 -11.13
CA GLU A 199 -9.17 -8.86 -12.25
C GLU A 199 -8.51 -10.19 -11.89
N TYR A 200 -8.44 -11.08 -12.88
CA TYR A 200 -7.86 -12.43 -12.77
C TYR A 200 -8.42 -13.34 -11.65
N GLY A 201 -9.55 -12.96 -11.04
CA GLY A 201 -10.22 -13.72 -9.97
C GLY A 201 -9.57 -13.60 -8.58
N PHE A 202 -8.52 -12.79 -8.44
CA PHE A 202 -7.80 -12.61 -7.17
C PHE A 202 -7.31 -11.17 -6.94
N LEU A 203 -7.29 -10.29 -7.95
CA LEU A 203 -6.99 -8.87 -7.75
C LEU A 203 -8.27 -8.15 -7.36
N SER A 204 -8.50 -8.02 -6.05
CA SER A 204 -9.69 -7.34 -5.54
C SER A 204 -9.77 -5.91 -6.07
N GLY A 205 -10.83 -5.65 -6.85
CA GLY A 205 -11.13 -4.29 -7.29
C GLY A 205 -11.55 -3.40 -6.12
N ILE A 206 -11.65 -2.10 -6.35
CA ILE A 206 -11.91 -1.13 -5.26
C ILE A 206 -13.20 -1.43 -4.46
N HIS A 207 -14.22 -2.02 -5.10
CA HIS A 207 -15.46 -2.44 -4.40
C HIS A 207 -15.22 -3.62 -3.46
N ASP A 208 -14.45 -4.60 -3.90
CA ASP A 208 -14.14 -5.79 -3.11
C ASP A 208 -13.20 -5.44 -1.95
N GLN A 209 -12.32 -4.45 -2.13
CA GLN A 209 -11.53 -3.89 -1.03
C GLN A 209 -12.41 -3.30 0.06
N VAL A 210 -13.36 -2.43 -0.29
CA VAL A 210 -14.30 -1.81 0.67
C VAL A 210 -15.19 -2.87 1.33
N ASN A 211 -15.73 -3.82 0.55
CA ASN A 211 -16.57 -4.90 1.09
C ASN A 211 -15.80 -5.81 2.05
N SER A 212 -14.57 -6.19 1.70
CA SER A 212 -13.69 -6.98 2.55
C SER A 212 -13.41 -6.24 3.86
N TYR A 213 -13.04 -4.96 3.79
CA TYR A 213 -12.84 -4.14 4.97
C TYR A 213 -14.06 -4.15 5.90
N LEU A 214 -15.27 -3.92 5.37
CA LEU A 214 -16.50 -3.94 6.17
C LEU A 214 -16.72 -5.29 6.85
N GLN A 215 -16.39 -6.41 6.18
CA GLN A 215 -16.47 -7.74 6.77
C GLN A 215 -15.49 -7.92 7.93
N TYR A 216 -14.24 -7.48 7.80
CA TYR A 216 -13.27 -7.54 8.88
C TYR A 216 -13.71 -6.68 10.08
N MET A 217 -14.31 -5.51 9.83
CA MET A 217 -14.72 -4.60 10.90
C MET A 217 -15.85 -5.14 11.79
N THR A 218 -16.58 -6.17 11.34
CA THR A 218 -17.57 -6.87 12.19
C THR A 218 -16.92 -7.55 13.42
N MET A 219 -15.62 -7.80 13.38
CA MET A 219 -14.85 -8.44 14.45
C MET A 219 -14.07 -7.45 15.33
N ALA A 220 -14.00 -6.17 14.93
CA ALA A 220 -13.31 -5.14 15.67
C ALA A 220 -14.13 -4.68 16.89
N LYS A 221 -13.51 -4.61 18.06
CA LYS A 221 -14.20 -4.13 19.27
C LYS A 221 -14.23 -2.61 19.30
N ASN A 222 -15.39 -2.09 19.69
CA ASN A 222 -15.68 -0.66 19.84
C ASN A 222 -15.39 0.14 18.55
N TYR A 223 -15.41 -0.48 17.38
CA TYR A 223 -15.00 0.22 16.16
C TYR A 223 -15.95 1.38 15.84
N ASN A 224 -15.38 2.56 15.58
CA ASN A 224 -16.13 3.71 15.08
C ASN A 224 -15.54 4.20 13.74
N PRO A 225 -16.26 4.06 12.61
CA PRO A 225 -15.78 4.50 11.30
C PRO A 225 -15.58 6.02 11.20
N GLN A 226 -16.25 6.82 12.05
CA GLN A 226 -16.04 8.27 12.11
C GLN A 226 -14.65 8.64 12.66
N ASN A 227 -14.03 7.76 13.44
CA ASN A 227 -12.68 7.96 13.99
C ASN A 227 -11.58 7.40 13.07
N THR A 228 -11.92 7.06 11.82
CA THR A 228 -10.98 6.55 10.82
C THR A 228 -10.73 7.60 9.73
N LEU A 229 -9.46 7.82 9.38
CA LEU A 229 -9.10 8.51 8.14
C LEU A 229 -9.01 7.49 7.02
N PHE A 230 -9.89 7.59 6.03
CA PHE A 230 -9.79 6.76 4.83
C PHE A 230 -8.95 7.46 3.77
N THR A 231 -8.05 6.73 3.11
CA THR A 231 -7.32 7.24 1.94
C THR A 231 -7.73 6.46 0.69
N ILE A 232 -7.96 7.17 -0.41
CA ILE A 232 -8.32 6.58 -1.70
C ILE A 232 -7.48 7.22 -2.81
N GLU A 233 -6.71 6.36 -3.48
CA GLU A 233 -6.04 6.63 -4.75
C GLU A 233 -6.29 5.42 -5.65
N PHE A 234 -6.92 5.64 -6.81
CA PHE A 234 -7.43 4.53 -7.61
C PHE A 234 -7.66 4.95 -9.07
N GLY A 235 -7.24 4.10 -10.02
CA GLY A 235 -7.58 4.20 -11.44
C GLY A 235 -6.39 4.22 -12.41
N LEU A 236 -5.15 4.36 -11.93
CA LEU A 236 -3.98 4.31 -12.83
C LEU A 236 -3.88 2.95 -13.53
N ASN A 237 -4.05 1.87 -12.78
CA ASN A 237 -4.02 0.52 -13.34
C ASN A 237 -5.17 0.27 -14.34
N ASP A 238 -6.37 0.80 -14.10
CA ASP A 238 -7.51 0.74 -15.03
C ASP A 238 -7.17 1.33 -16.40
N PHE A 239 -6.51 2.48 -16.43
CA PHE A 239 -6.18 3.17 -17.67
C PHE A 239 -4.94 2.60 -18.37
N ILE A 240 -3.93 2.16 -17.61
CA ILE A 240 -2.64 1.69 -18.16
C ILE A 240 -2.73 0.21 -18.57
N ASN A 241 -3.30 -0.65 -17.72
CA ASN A 241 -3.19 -2.10 -17.84
C ASN A 241 -4.46 -2.78 -18.34
N TYR A 242 -5.63 -2.21 -18.04
CA TYR A 242 -6.92 -2.85 -18.30
C TYR A 242 -7.75 -2.20 -19.41
N ASN A 243 -7.29 -1.06 -19.94
CA ASN A 243 -7.95 -0.30 -20.99
C ASN A 243 -9.43 0.02 -20.66
N ARG A 244 -9.73 0.27 -19.39
CA ARG A 244 -11.08 0.67 -18.96
C ARG A 244 -11.34 2.13 -19.32
N THR A 245 -12.61 2.45 -19.50
CA THR A 245 -13.07 3.80 -19.86
C THR A 245 -13.16 4.70 -18.63
N VAL A 246 -13.07 6.02 -18.82
CA VAL A 246 -13.24 6.98 -17.72
C VAL A 246 -14.60 6.81 -17.04
N ALA A 247 -15.66 6.51 -17.81
CA ALA A 247 -17.00 6.34 -17.26
C ALA A 247 -17.11 5.13 -16.30
N GLU A 248 -16.46 4.01 -16.62
CA GLU A 248 -16.42 2.82 -15.76
C GLU A 248 -15.67 3.13 -14.46
N VAL A 249 -14.46 3.69 -14.55
CA VAL A 249 -13.63 4.01 -13.39
C VAL A 249 -14.29 5.08 -12.51
N SER A 250 -14.93 6.08 -13.10
CA SER A 250 -15.74 7.10 -12.41
C SER A 250 -16.90 6.49 -11.62
N LYS A 251 -17.63 5.55 -12.23
CA LYS A 251 -18.72 4.83 -11.55
C LYS A 251 -18.20 4.04 -10.35
N ASP A 252 -17.05 3.39 -10.52
CA ASP A 252 -16.46 2.56 -9.49
C ASP A 252 -15.98 3.41 -8.30
N PHE A 253 -15.31 4.53 -8.58
CA PHE A 253 -14.91 5.52 -7.58
C PHE A 253 -16.10 6.03 -6.76
N THR A 254 -17.18 6.42 -7.43
CA THR A 254 -18.39 6.93 -6.75
C THR A 254 -19.07 5.88 -5.90
N THR A 255 -19.08 4.63 -6.35
CA THR A 255 -19.64 3.51 -5.60
C THR A 255 -18.81 3.20 -4.35
N ALA A 256 -17.48 3.25 -4.45
CA ALA A 256 -16.59 3.07 -3.29
C ALA A 256 -16.85 4.15 -2.22
N LEU A 257 -16.84 5.43 -2.62
CA LEU A 257 -17.14 6.54 -1.71
C LEU A 257 -18.53 6.43 -1.09
N THR A 258 -19.55 6.20 -1.92
CA THR A 258 -20.95 6.06 -1.46
C THR A 258 -21.07 4.92 -0.44
N THR A 259 -20.39 3.81 -0.66
CA THR A 259 -20.42 2.66 0.24
C THR A 259 -19.75 2.99 1.58
N LEU A 260 -18.61 3.66 1.57
CA LEU A 260 -17.94 4.10 2.79
C LEU A 260 -18.82 5.06 3.61
N PHE A 261 -19.38 6.10 2.97
CA PHE A 261 -20.25 7.06 3.67
C PHE A 261 -21.53 6.41 4.20
N LYS A 262 -22.17 5.51 3.44
CA LYS A 262 -23.34 4.74 3.93
C LYS A 262 -23.03 3.85 5.13
N ASN A 263 -21.77 3.49 5.33
CA ASN A 263 -21.29 2.70 6.47
C ASN A 263 -20.60 3.56 7.54
N GLY A 264 -20.86 4.87 7.57
CA GLY A 264 -20.47 5.77 8.67
C GLY A 264 -19.06 6.34 8.58
N ALA A 265 -18.36 6.18 7.45
CA ALA A 265 -17.14 6.95 7.21
C ALA A 265 -17.45 8.44 7.18
N GLU A 266 -16.57 9.28 7.75
CA GLU A 266 -16.72 10.74 7.71
C GLU A 266 -15.51 11.45 7.14
N ASN A 267 -14.30 10.91 7.36
CA ASN A 267 -13.04 11.55 7.02
C ASN A 267 -12.37 10.79 5.88
N ILE A 268 -12.38 11.36 4.67
CA ILE A 268 -11.77 10.73 3.49
C ILE A 268 -10.79 11.68 2.81
N VAL A 269 -9.58 11.20 2.56
CA VAL A 269 -8.61 11.84 1.67
C VAL A 269 -8.68 11.15 0.32
N VAL A 270 -8.90 11.95 -0.72
CA VAL A 270 -8.89 11.52 -2.12
C VAL A 270 -7.73 12.21 -2.81
N LEU A 271 -6.95 11.45 -3.58
CA LEU A 271 -5.92 11.99 -4.46
C LEU A 271 -6.45 12.03 -5.90
N THR A 272 -6.17 13.12 -6.62
CA THR A 272 -6.14 13.03 -8.10
C THR A 272 -5.03 12.07 -8.51
N LEU A 273 -5.05 11.55 -9.74
CA LEU A 273 -4.00 10.68 -10.25
C LEU A 273 -2.86 11.51 -10.87
N PRO A 274 -1.58 11.16 -10.65
CA PRO A 274 -0.48 11.77 -11.38
C PRO A 274 -0.56 11.42 -12.87
N ASP A 275 0.02 12.24 -13.75
CA ASP A 275 0.11 11.89 -15.17
C ASP A 275 1.13 10.77 -15.37
N ALA A 276 0.68 9.52 -15.33
CA ALA A 276 1.57 8.37 -15.48
C ALA A 276 2.24 8.27 -16.85
N SER A 277 1.82 9.05 -17.87
CA SER A 277 2.45 9.06 -19.19
C SER A 277 3.91 9.54 -19.17
N ILE A 278 4.33 10.20 -18.09
CA ILE A 278 5.72 10.64 -17.88
C ILE A 278 6.66 9.50 -17.43
N ALA A 279 6.10 8.38 -16.95
CA ALA A 279 6.89 7.29 -16.38
C ALA A 279 7.78 6.62 -17.46
N PRO A 280 8.98 6.11 -17.10
CA PRO A 280 9.92 5.55 -18.07
C PRO A 280 9.34 4.45 -18.98
N GLN A 281 8.30 3.73 -18.54
CA GLN A 281 7.62 2.70 -19.32
C GLN A 281 7.09 3.21 -20.67
N PHE A 282 6.71 4.50 -20.75
CA PHE A 282 6.16 5.09 -21.97
C PHE A 282 7.22 5.36 -23.04
N LYS A 283 8.51 5.23 -22.73
CA LYS A 283 9.58 5.15 -23.74
C LYS A 283 9.44 3.92 -24.66
N TYR A 284 8.72 2.90 -24.19
CA TYR A 284 8.46 1.65 -24.92
C TYR A 284 7.04 1.60 -25.49
N SER A 285 6.31 2.72 -25.47
CA SER A 285 4.94 2.87 -25.98
C SER A 285 4.92 3.76 -27.22
N THR A 286 3.83 3.73 -27.99
CA THR A 286 3.61 4.76 -29.02
C THR A 286 3.21 6.09 -28.36
N PRO A 287 3.56 7.24 -28.98
CA PRO A 287 3.13 8.56 -28.49
C PRO A 287 1.61 8.70 -28.38
N GLU A 288 0.85 8.09 -29.30
CA GLU A 288 -0.61 8.15 -29.30
C GLU A 288 -1.19 7.47 -28.06
N HIS A 289 -0.64 6.33 -27.65
CA HIS A 289 -1.09 5.65 -26.44
C HIS A 289 -0.73 6.44 -25.17
N ALA A 290 0.44 7.07 -25.12
CA ALA A 290 0.82 7.95 -24.01
C ALA A 290 -0.15 9.15 -23.88
N GLN A 291 -0.52 9.76 -25.02
CA GLN A 291 -1.50 10.84 -25.07
C GLN A 291 -2.90 10.38 -24.66
N GLU A 292 -3.33 9.19 -25.11
CA GLU A 292 -4.61 8.59 -24.72
C GLU A 292 -4.69 8.41 -23.20
N VAL A 293 -3.66 7.82 -22.58
CA VAL A 293 -3.61 7.61 -21.12
C VAL A 293 -3.63 8.94 -20.38
N SER A 294 -2.80 9.92 -20.80
CA SER A 294 -2.79 11.27 -20.19
C SER A 294 -4.17 11.94 -20.29
N ALA A 295 -4.88 11.80 -21.42
CA ALA A 295 -6.21 12.34 -21.61
C ALA A 295 -7.25 11.69 -20.69
N LYS A 296 -7.24 10.34 -20.55
CA LYS A 296 -8.11 9.62 -19.62
C LYS A 296 -7.87 10.05 -18.17
N ILE A 297 -6.61 10.16 -17.76
CA ILE A 297 -6.23 10.61 -16.41
C ILE A 297 -6.75 12.04 -16.15
N LYS A 298 -6.55 12.98 -17.08
CA LYS A 298 -7.04 14.35 -16.94
C LYS A 298 -8.57 14.42 -16.83
N GLN A 299 -9.27 13.66 -17.66
CA GLN A 299 -10.74 13.60 -17.60
C GLN A 299 -11.23 12.99 -16.28
N PHE A 300 -10.57 11.93 -15.81
CA PHE A 300 -10.89 11.31 -14.53
C PHE A 300 -10.61 12.25 -13.35
N ASN A 301 -9.51 12.99 -13.35
CA ASN A 301 -9.19 13.97 -12.30
C ASN A 301 -10.22 15.10 -12.21
N GLN A 302 -10.77 15.55 -13.35
CA GLN A 302 -11.90 16.50 -13.35
C GLN A 302 -13.14 15.91 -12.68
N TYR A 303 -13.43 14.63 -12.96
CA TYR A 303 -14.52 13.90 -12.31
C TYR A 303 -14.31 13.78 -10.81
N VAL A 304 -13.13 13.29 -10.37
CA VAL A 304 -12.77 13.14 -8.96
C VAL A 304 -12.89 14.45 -8.20
N THR A 305 -12.46 15.56 -8.80
CA THR A 305 -12.58 16.91 -8.21
C THR A 305 -14.04 17.30 -8.00
N THR A 306 -14.88 17.09 -9.02
CA THR A 306 -16.32 17.39 -8.97
C THR A 306 -17.03 16.51 -7.94
N GLU A 307 -16.70 15.23 -7.90
CA GLU A 307 -17.33 14.24 -7.03
C GLU A 307 -16.94 14.44 -5.56
N ALA A 308 -15.68 14.74 -5.28
CA ALA A 308 -15.23 15.13 -3.94
C ALA A 308 -15.97 16.39 -3.46
N MET A 309 -16.16 17.39 -4.34
CA MET A 309 -16.94 18.59 -4.01
C MET A 309 -18.42 18.26 -3.74
N ARG A 310 -19.02 17.35 -4.50
CA ARG A 310 -20.40 16.88 -4.27
C ARG A 310 -20.58 16.34 -2.85
N PHE A 311 -19.73 15.39 -2.44
CA PHE A 311 -19.80 14.82 -1.09
C PHE A 311 -19.54 15.85 0.02
N ARG A 312 -18.68 16.85 -0.21
CA ARG A 312 -18.50 17.96 0.74
C ARG A 312 -19.77 18.80 0.88
N MET A 313 -20.48 19.09 -0.21
CA MET A 313 -21.75 19.81 -0.18
C MET A 313 -22.85 19.00 0.52
N GLU A 314 -22.73 17.67 0.55
CA GLU A 314 -23.60 16.75 1.30
C GLU A 314 -23.24 16.68 2.80
N GLY A 315 -22.18 17.37 3.24
CA GLY A 315 -21.78 17.47 4.64
C GLY A 315 -20.66 16.50 5.07
N HIS A 316 -20.08 15.73 4.14
CA HIS A 316 -18.96 14.84 4.45
C HIS A 316 -17.62 15.59 4.51
N ASN A 317 -16.69 15.10 5.33
CA ASN A 317 -15.35 15.65 5.42
C ASN A 317 -14.42 14.99 4.38
N VAL A 318 -14.38 15.56 3.18
CA VAL A 318 -13.54 15.06 2.08
C VAL A 318 -12.41 16.05 1.78
N ALA A 319 -11.17 15.61 1.97
CA ALA A 319 -9.99 16.31 1.51
C ALA A 319 -9.62 15.84 0.10
N LEU A 320 -9.52 16.76 -0.85
CA LEU A 320 -8.93 16.50 -2.16
C LEU A 320 -7.48 16.98 -2.18
N PHE A 321 -6.56 16.08 -2.50
CA PHE A 321 -5.17 16.41 -2.78
C PHE A 321 -4.86 16.30 -4.27
N ASP A 322 -4.25 17.33 -4.83
CA ASP A 322 -3.93 17.38 -6.26
C ASP A 322 -2.53 16.79 -6.52
N SER A 323 -2.46 15.46 -6.62
CA SER A 323 -1.19 14.78 -6.91
C SER A 323 -0.69 15.07 -8.33
N MET A 324 -1.58 15.32 -9.29
CA MET A 324 -1.20 15.74 -10.64
C MET A 324 -0.40 17.03 -10.60
N ALA A 325 -0.86 18.04 -9.85
CA ALA A 325 -0.12 19.28 -9.69
C ALA A 325 1.24 19.07 -9.01
N LEU A 326 1.30 18.24 -7.96
CA LEU A 326 2.57 17.94 -7.28
C LEU A 326 3.58 17.25 -8.21
N PHE A 327 3.17 16.21 -8.93
CA PHE A 327 4.06 15.49 -9.86
C PHE A 327 4.49 16.38 -11.04
N ASN A 328 3.63 17.29 -11.50
CA ASN A 328 4.02 18.31 -12.48
C ASN A 328 5.06 19.29 -11.89
N ASP A 329 4.95 19.68 -10.62
CA ASP A 329 5.96 20.52 -9.99
C ASP A 329 7.29 19.75 -9.81
N MET A 330 7.25 18.48 -9.39
CA MET A 330 8.46 17.64 -9.27
C MET A 330 9.21 17.51 -10.60
N THR A 331 8.49 17.44 -11.73
CA THR A 331 9.11 17.31 -13.05
C THR A 331 9.60 18.64 -13.63
N THR A 332 8.99 19.76 -13.24
CA THR A 332 9.39 21.09 -13.71
C THR A 332 10.44 21.76 -12.81
N THR A 333 10.48 21.41 -11.53
CA THR A 333 11.42 21.93 -10.54
C THR A 333 12.15 20.82 -9.75
N PRO A 334 12.75 19.80 -10.40
CA PRO A 334 13.27 18.59 -9.74
C PRO A 334 14.28 18.87 -8.62
N ALA A 335 15.14 19.88 -8.79
CA ALA A 335 16.14 20.25 -7.79
C ALA A 335 15.52 20.73 -6.45
N LYS A 336 14.30 21.30 -6.48
CA LYS A 336 13.54 21.68 -5.26
C LYS A 336 13.26 20.47 -4.38
N TYR A 337 13.12 19.30 -5.01
CA TYR A 337 12.74 18.04 -4.38
C TYR A 337 13.94 17.09 -4.22
N GLY A 338 15.15 17.54 -4.55
CA GLY A 338 16.37 16.72 -4.46
C GLY A 338 16.55 15.71 -5.58
N PHE A 339 15.77 15.79 -6.66
CA PHE A 339 15.90 14.86 -7.78
C PHE A 339 17.04 15.23 -8.72
N HIS A 340 17.95 14.28 -8.91
CA HIS A 340 18.91 14.24 -10.01
C HIS A 340 18.27 13.74 -11.30
N ASN A 341 17.45 12.68 -11.23
CA ASN A 341 16.83 12.05 -12.39
C ASN A 341 15.31 11.86 -12.21
N ILE A 342 14.55 12.40 -13.17
CA ILE A 342 13.08 12.29 -13.24
C ILE A 342 12.58 11.57 -14.50
N LYS A 343 13.48 11.04 -15.34
CA LYS A 343 13.13 10.47 -16.65
C LYS A 343 13.42 8.99 -16.77
N ASP A 344 14.41 8.49 -16.03
CA ASP A 344 14.90 7.12 -16.12
C ASP A 344 14.54 6.32 -14.86
N ALA A 345 14.49 5.01 -15.02
CA ALA A 345 14.39 4.09 -13.89
C ALA A 345 15.74 4.04 -13.16
N CYS A 346 15.71 4.02 -11.83
CA CYS A 346 16.90 3.76 -11.03
C CYS A 346 17.41 2.31 -11.25
N LEU A 347 16.49 1.35 -11.32
CA LEU A 347 16.78 -0.04 -11.69
C LEU A 347 17.20 -0.17 -13.15
N ASN A 348 18.14 -1.08 -13.44
CA ASN A 348 18.60 -1.38 -14.79
C ASN A 348 17.57 -2.23 -15.58
N ILE A 349 16.45 -1.60 -15.94
CA ILE A 349 15.34 -2.21 -16.68
C ILE A 349 15.14 -1.46 -17.99
N ASN A 350 15.51 -2.09 -19.10
CA ASN A 350 15.48 -1.49 -20.44
C ASN A 350 14.28 -1.95 -21.28
N ARG A 351 13.13 -2.19 -20.62
CA ARG A 351 11.87 -2.65 -21.24
C ARG A 351 10.66 -2.34 -20.34
N SER A 352 9.45 -2.52 -20.88
CA SER A 352 8.23 -2.56 -20.08
C SER A 352 7.66 -3.98 -20.08
N SER A 353 7.73 -4.67 -18.93
CA SER A 353 7.16 -6.01 -18.76
C SER A 353 6.73 -6.28 -17.31
N SER A 354 5.56 -6.87 -17.14
CA SER A 354 5.11 -7.36 -15.82
C SER A 354 6.01 -8.46 -15.24
N LYS A 355 6.80 -9.15 -16.08
CA LYS A 355 7.78 -10.14 -15.63
C LYS A 355 8.91 -9.53 -14.81
N ASP A 356 9.18 -8.23 -14.99
CA ASP A 356 10.27 -7.59 -14.27
C ASP A 356 10.02 -7.64 -12.76
N TYR A 357 8.78 -7.48 -12.29
CA TYR A 357 8.40 -7.63 -10.87
C TYR A 357 8.64 -9.04 -10.29
N LEU A 358 8.91 -10.06 -11.10
CA LEU A 358 9.25 -11.42 -10.61
C LEU A 358 10.76 -11.65 -10.52
N MET A 359 11.57 -10.74 -11.07
CA MET A 359 13.02 -10.88 -11.22
C MET A 359 13.76 -9.89 -10.32
N SER A 360 14.98 -10.22 -9.90
CA SER A 360 15.84 -9.22 -9.28
C SER A 360 16.57 -8.41 -10.35
N HIS A 361 16.73 -7.12 -10.10
CA HIS A 361 17.45 -6.16 -10.95
C HIS A 361 18.43 -5.37 -10.11
N ALA A 362 19.61 -5.12 -10.66
CA ALA A 362 20.57 -4.20 -10.07
C ALA A 362 20.21 -2.74 -10.39
N LEU A 363 20.80 -1.80 -9.66
CA LEU A 363 20.77 -0.40 -10.02
C LEU A 363 21.52 -0.14 -11.34
N THR A 364 21.16 0.92 -12.04
CA THR A 364 22.04 1.51 -13.05
C THR A 364 23.30 2.09 -12.39
N ASN A 365 24.40 2.22 -13.15
CA ASN A 365 25.62 2.86 -12.63
C ASN A 365 25.37 4.31 -12.18
N ASP A 366 24.49 5.03 -12.88
CA ASP A 366 24.14 6.40 -12.53
C ASP A 366 23.38 6.45 -11.21
N CYS A 367 22.31 5.65 -11.06
CA CYS A 367 21.57 5.60 -9.80
C CYS A 367 22.45 5.15 -8.62
N ALA A 368 23.31 4.16 -8.81
CA ALA A 368 24.25 3.73 -7.77
C ALA A 368 25.27 4.83 -7.38
N SER A 369 25.55 5.78 -8.29
CA SER A 369 26.48 6.89 -8.01
C SER A 369 25.83 8.04 -7.24
N TYR A 370 24.55 8.32 -7.49
CA TYR A 370 23.81 9.43 -6.87
C TYR A 370 22.87 9.00 -5.73
N GLY A 371 22.60 7.71 -5.59
CA GLY A 371 21.63 7.14 -4.66
C GLY A 371 20.20 7.22 -5.20
N SER A 372 19.39 6.22 -4.85
CA SER A 372 17.99 6.08 -5.27
C SER A 372 17.08 7.19 -4.75
N ASP A 373 17.40 7.83 -3.63
CA ASP A 373 16.67 8.99 -3.13
C ASP A 373 16.81 10.22 -4.04
N SER A 374 17.78 10.24 -4.97
CA SER A 374 17.89 11.28 -6.00
C SER A 374 17.10 10.97 -7.28
N TYR A 375 16.40 9.83 -7.33
CA TYR A 375 15.60 9.39 -8.46
C TYR A 375 14.11 9.50 -8.17
N MET A 376 13.32 9.92 -9.16
CA MET A 376 11.86 9.92 -9.04
C MET A 376 11.26 8.54 -9.27
N PHE A 377 11.83 7.73 -10.16
CA PHE A 377 11.31 6.42 -10.54
C PHE A 377 12.24 5.30 -10.10
N TRP A 378 11.69 4.31 -9.39
CA TRP A 378 12.43 3.13 -8.96
C TRP A 378 12.62 2.16 -10.13
N GLY A 379 11.50 1.62 -10.62
CA GLY A 379 11.43 0.86 -11.87
C GLY A 379 10.99 1.74 -13.03
N VAL A 380 10.42 1.13 -14.07
CA VAL A 380 9.90 1.88 -15.23
C VAL A 380 8.50 2.48 -15.00
N THR A 381 7.83 2.11 -13.91
CA THR A 381 6.45 2.51 -13.61
C THR A 381 6.36 3.26 -12.29
N HIS A 382 6.84 2.65 -11.21
CA HIS A 382 6.58 3.14 -9.85
C HIS A 382 7.62 4.13 -9.32
N PRO A 383 7.18 5.07 -8.48
CA PRO A 383 8.07 6.03 -7.84
C PRO A 383 9.00 5.41 -6.78
N THR A 384 10.08 6.10 -6.46
CA THR A 384 10.94 5.76 -5.31
C THR A 384 10.26 6.10 -3.98
N THR A 385 10.79 5.56 -2.89
CA THR A 385 10.29 5.87 -1.54
C THR A 385 10.48 7.35 -1.19
N HIS A 386 11.51 8.02 -1.74
CA HIS A 386 11.69 9.46 -1.60
C HIS A 386 10.54 10.25 -2.25
N THR A 387 10.12 9.88 -3.46
CA THR A 387 8.94 10.48 -4.08
C THR A 387 7.67 10.23 -3.27
N HIS A 388 7.50 9.04 -2.70
CA HIS A 388 6.40 8.74 -1.79
C HIS A 388 6.45 9.58 -0.51
N HIS A 389 7.64 9.83 0.04
CA HIS A 389 7.82 10.66 1.23
C HIS A 389 7.39 12.11 0.96
N ILE A 390 7.83 12.70 -0.17
CA ILE A 390 7.39 14.05 -0.57
C ILE A 390 5.87 14.11 -0.76
N LEU A 391 5.27 13.10 -1.40
CA LEU A 391 3.81 13.03 -1.55
C LEU A 391 3.13 13.02 -0.18
N ALA A 392 3.63 12.24 0.77
CA ALA A 392 3.08 12.16 2.12
C ALA A 392 3.19 13.50 2.87
N GLU A 393 4.33 14.19 2.82
CA GLU A 393 4.52 15.49 3.47
C GLU A 393 3.52 16.53 2.95
N GLU A 394 3.32 16.59 1.63
CA GLU A 394 2.38 17.55 1.02
C GLU A 394 0.92 17.19 1.30
N VAL A 395 0.57 15.89 1.28
CA VAL A 395 -0.75 15.43 1.72
C VAL A 395 -0.97 15.79 3.19
N ALA A 396 0.00 15.53 4.05
CA ALA A 396 -0.12 15.78 5.47
C ALA A 396 -0.30 17.27 5.79
N LYS A 397 0.42 18.16 5.10
CA LYS A 397 0.19 19.62 5.15
C LYS A 397 -1.24 19.98 4.76
N LYS A 398 -1.78 19.36 3.71
CA LYS A 398 -3.15 19.60 3.23
C LYS A 398 -4.21 19.14 4.24
N VAL A 399 -4.02 17.96 4.85
CA VAL A 399 -5.06 17.29 5.64
C VAL A 399 -5.06 17.72 7.11
N SER A 400 -3.92 18.21 7.64
CA SER A 400 -3.77 18.56 9.07
C SER A 400 -4.77 19.61 9.58
N SER A 401 -5.21 20.53 8.72
CA SER A 401 -6.19 21.57 9.11
C SER A 401 -7.64 21.19 8.82
N GLN A 402 -7.89 20.07 8.14
CA GLN A 402 -9.23 19.67 7.69
C GLN A 402 -9.85 18.58 8.57
N PHE A 403 -9.02 17.79 9.25
CA PHE A 403 -9.48 16.66 10.06
C PHE A 403 -9.17 16.84 11.55
N ASN A 404 -9.98 16.19 12.38
CA ASN A 404 -9.83 16.17 13.83
C ASN A 404 -8.88 15.05 14.27
N PHE A 405 -7.58 15.31 14.19
CA PHE A 405 -6.53 14.43 14.73
C PHE A 405 -6.44 14.48 16.26
#